data_AF-A0A9P8F0J9-F1
#
_entry.id   AF-A0A9P8F0J9-F1
#
_cell.length_a   1.000
_cell.length_b   1.000
_cell.length_c   1.000
_cell.angle_alpha   90.00
_cell.angle_beta   90.00
_cell.angle_gamma   90.00
#
_symmetry.space_group_name_H-M   'P 1'
#
loop_
_entity.id
_entity.type
_entity.pdbx_description
1 polymer ?
#
loop_
_entity_poly.entity_id
_entity_poly.type
_entity_poly.pdbx_seq_one_letter_code
_entity_poly.pdbx_strand_id
1 'polypeptide(L)'
;MDMEPKDLEHANGMAETWCKEGKGEHILPLNITASNFGRNPVSARRWVALACKGGEDDYFSSDLSDQTLKNTFGKIDKPLLILYGEEDEYVPKSVDRKALVNKWIPFVRGKVDERSKELLGGASHNLNGDDQEVVDELIKRVGKFLTSI
;
A
#
# COMPACT_ATOMS: atom_id res chain seq x y z
N MET A 1 7.73 2.66 7.67
CA MET A 1 7.73 3.74 8.67
C MET A 1 9.07 4.42 8.64
N ASP A 2 9.09 5.74 8.68
CA ASP A 2 10.31 6.55 8.78
C ASP A 2 10.74 6.62 10.25
N MET A 3 11.34 5.52 10.73
CA MET A 3 11.76 5.29 12.12
C MET A 3 12.96 4.35 12.16
N GLU A 4 13.80 4.52 13.19
CA GLU A 4 14.84 3.54 13.50
C GLU A 4 14.21 2.17 13.83
N PRO A 5 14.83 1.04 13.42
CA PRO A 5 14.24 -0.29 13.59
C PRO A 5 13.85 -0.61 15.04
N LYS A 6 14.68 -0.22 16.01
CA LYS A 6 14.42 -0.42 17.45
C LYS A 6 13.20 0.36 17.95
N ASP A 7 12.98 1.56 17.41
CA ASP A 7 11.88 2.43 17.82
C ASP A 7 10.57 1.90 17.22
N LEU A 8 10.63 1.39 15.98
CA LEU A 8 9.51 0.73 15.33
C LEU A 8 9.12 -0.56 16.06
N GLU A 9 10.09 -1.38 16.45
CA GLU A 9 9.85 -2.60 17.23
C GLU A 9 9.21 -2.27 18.59
N HIS A 10 9.71 -1.25 19.29
CA HIS A 10 9.12 -0.79 20.54
C HIS A 10 7.66 -0.32 20.36
N ALA A 11 7.40 0.48 19.33
CA ALA A 11 6.07 0.99 19.01
C ALA A 11 5.08 -0.14 18.68
N ASN A 12 5.52 -1.10 17.85
CA ASN A 12 4.74 -2.29 17.49
C ASN A 12 4.40 -3.12 18.74
N GLY A 13 5.39 -3.42 19.59
CA GLY A 13 5.19 -4.19 20.81
C GLY A 13 4.21 -3.50 21.79
N MET A 14 4.28 -2.18 21.92
CA MET A 14 3.33 -1.42 22.73
C MET A 14 1.91 -1.52 22.18
N ALA A 15 1.74 -1.27 20.87
CA ALA A 15 0.43 -1.27 20.21
C ALA A 15 -0.24 -2.65 20.27
N GLU A 16 0.51 -3.73 20.02
CA GLU A 16 0.02 -5.10 20.14
C GLU A 16 -0.39 -5.45 21.58
N THR A 17 0.40 -5.02 22.57
CA THR A 17 0.09 -5.25 23.99
C THR A 17 -1.22 -4.55 24.36
N TRP A 18 -1.40 -3.29 23.96
CA TRP A 18 -2.64 -2.56 24.22
C TRP A 18 -3.84 -3.23 23.55
N CYS A 19 -3.69 -3.74 22.33
CA CYS A 19 -4.74 -4.52 21.68
C CYS A 19 -5.10 -5.79 22.47
N LYS A 20 -4.10 -6.55 22.94
CA LYS A 20 -4.29 -7.77 23.76
C LYS A 20 -4.98 -7.46 25.11
N GLU A 21 -4.76 -6.28 25.67
CA GLU A 21 -5.40 -5.80 26.90
C GLU A 21 -6.80 -5.19 26.68
N GLY A 22 -7.35 -5.23 25.46
CA GLY A 22 -8.65 -4.62 25.13
C GLY A 22 -8.63 -3.09 25.01
N LYS A 23 -7.42 -2.49 24.92
CA LYS A 23 -7.19 -1.05 24.77
C LYS A 23 -6.89 -0.65 23.32
N GLY A 24 -7.35 -1.43 22.34
CA GLY A 24 -7.09 -1.19 20.92
C GLY A 24 -7.51 0.21 20.43
N GLU A 25 -8.60 0.77 20.98
CA GLU A 25 -9.08 2.11 20.60
C GLU A 25 -8.39 3.25 21.36
N HIS A 26 -7.48 2.96 22.31
CA HIS A 26 -6.75 3.99 23.01
C HIS A 26 -5.69 4.60 22.09
N ILE A 27 -5.55 5.94 22.13
CA ILE A 27 -4.57 6.68 21.34
C ILE A 27 -3.17 6.44 21.90
N LEU A 28 -2.26 6.00 21.03
CA LEU A 28 -0.86 5.82 21.38
C LEU A 28 -0.19 7.16 21.71
N PRO A 29 0.82 7.17 22.59
CA PRO A 29 1.59 8.36 22.89
C PRO A 29 2.14 9.06 21.64
N LEU A 30 1.96 10.38 21.55
CA LEU A 30 2.41 11.16 20.37
C LEU A 30 3.92 11.06 20.12
N ASN A 31 4.74 10.90 21.16
CA ASN A 31 6.19 10.71 20.98
C ASN A 31 6.56 9.41 20.24
N ILE A 32 5.62 8.48 20.11
CA ILE A 32 5.79 7.23 19.36
C ILE A 32 5.30 7.39 17.92
N THR A 33 4.20 8.12 17.71
CA THR A 33 3.52 8.18 16.40
C THR A 33 3.87 9.41 15.56
N ALA A 34 4.36 10.49 16.17
CA ALA A 34 4.48 11.79 15.51
C ALA A 34 5.48 11.84 14.36
N SER A 35 6.50 10.97 14.34
CA SER A 35 7.45 10.88 13.23
C SER A 35 6.78 10.51 11.91
N ASN A 36 5.71 9.71 11.95
CA ASN A 36 5.01 9.25 10.75
C ASN A 36 3.65 9.92 10.54
N PHE A 37 2.99 10.33 11.63
CA PHE A 37 1.61 10.82 11.60
C PHE A 37 1.46 12.25 12.10
N GLY A 38 2.54 12.93 12.45
CA GLY A 38 2.51 14.29 12.99
C GLY A 38 1.65 14.38 14.25
N ARG A 39 0.65 15.27 14.24
CA ARG A 39 -0.30 15.43 15.36
C ARG A 39 -1.56 14.59 15.22
N ASN A 40 -1.67 13.77 14.18
CA ASN A 40 -2.86 12.96 13.96
C ASN A 40 -2.90 11.83 15.00
N PRO A 41 -3.99 11.68 15.76
CA PRO A 41 -4.10 10.63 16.76
C PRO A 41 -4.18 9.27 16.07
N VAL A 42 -3.37 8.31 16.54
CA VAL A 42 -3.38 6.93 16.05
C VAL A 42 -3.69 6.02 17.23
N SER A 43 -4.77 5.25 17.12
CA SER A 43 -5.10 4.23 18.11
C SER A 43 -4.14 3.04 18.03
N ALA A 44 -4.01 2.27 19.11
CA ALA A 44 -3.19 1.06 19.11
C ALA A 44 -3.60 0.08 17.99
N ARG A 45 -4.90 -0.13 17.78
CA ARG A 45 -5.42 -0.98 16.69
C ARG A 45 -5.02 -0.44 15.32
N ARG A 46 -5.14 0.89 15.11
CA ARG A 46 -4.77 1.51 13.82
C ARG A 46 -3.28 1.40 13.56
N TRP A 47 -2.44 1.51 14.59
CA TRP A 47 -1.01 1.26 14.46
C TRP A 47 -0.72 -0.18 14.08
N VAL A 48 -1.33 -1.16 14.76
CA VAL A 48 -1.16 -2.59 14.43
C VAL A 48 -1.57 -2.86 12.98
N ALA A 49 -2.70 -2.31 12.54
CA ALA A 49 -3.18 -2.50 11.17
C ALA A 49 -2.21 -1.98 10.10
N LEU A 50 -1.50 -0.87 10.37
CA LEU A 50 -0.60 -0.19 9.43
C LEU A 50 0.87 -0.61 9.51
N ALA A 51 1.37 -0.83 10.72
CA ALA A 51 2.81 -0.86 11.02
C ALA A 51 3.33 -2.27 11.34
N CYS A 52 2.44 -3.16 11.76
CA CYS A 52 2.78 -4.53 12.10
C CYS A 52 2.60 -5.44 10.89
N LYS A 53 3.48 -6.44 10.77
CA LYS A 53 3.46 -7.40 9.68
C LYS A 53 2.14 -8.18 9.67
N GLY A 54 1.47 -8.27 8.52
CA GLY A 54 0.18 -8.94 8.42
C GLY A 54 -0.95 -8.21 9.18
N GLY A 55 -0.76 -6.91 9.47
CA GLY A 55 -1.83 -6.04 9.92
C GLY A 55 -2.98 -5.99 8.91
N GLU A 56 -4.16 -5.55 9.37
CA GLU A 56 -5.39 -5.58 8.58
C GLU A 56 -5.32 -4.75 7.29
N ASP A 57 -4.40 -3.78 7.19
CA ASP A 57 -4.19 -2.92 6.01
C ASP A 57 -3.01 -3.37 5.12
N ASP A 58 -2.35 -4.49 5.45
CA ASP A 58 -1.16 -5.00 4.76
C ASP A 58 -1.51 -5.79 3.48
N TYR A 59 -2.02 -5.09 2.46
CA TYR A 59 -2.42 -5.69 1.17
C TYR A 59 -1.34 -5.64 0.09
N PHE A 60 -0.37 -4.73 0.21
CA PHE A 60 0.53 -4.36 -0.88
C PHE A 60 2.02 -4.59 -0.57
N SER A 61 2.36 -5.12 0.60
CA SER A 61 3.76 -5.40 0.92
C SER A 61 4.38 -6.38 -0.07
N SER A 62 5.65 -6.15 -0.40
CA SER A 62 6.36 -6.93 -1.42
C SER A 62 6.68 -8.36 -0.97
N ASP A 63 6.76 -8.58 0.35
CA ASP A 63 7.07 -9.86 0.98
C ASP A 63 5.83 -10.73 1.30
N LEU A 64 4.63 -10.32 0.87
CA LEU A 64 3.41 -11.09 1.08
C LEU A 64 3.49 -12.47 0.41
N SER A 65 2.98 -13.49 1.13
CA SER A 65 2.91 -14.86 0.62
C SER A 65 1.84 -15.01 -0.46
N ASP A 66 2.00 -15.99 -1.35
CA ASP A 66 0.98 -16.37 -2.32
C ASP A 66 -0.36 -16.71 -1.67
N GLN A 67 -0.35 -17.29 -0.46
CA GLN A 67 -1.58 -17.61 0.28
C GLN A 67 -2.31 -16.34 0.71
N THR A 68 -1.58 -15.29 1.12
CA THR A 68 -2.16 -13.97 1.40
C THR A 68 -2.74 -13.36 0.13
N LEU A 69 -2.00 -13.37 -0.98
CA LEU A 69 -2.45 -12.82 -2.26
C LEU A 69 -3.70 -13.54 -2.81
N LYS A 70 -3.80 -14.87 -2.64
CA LYS A 70 -5.03 -15.65 -2.95
C LYS A 70 -6.22 -15.21 -2.12
N ASN A 71 -5.99 -14.84 -0.86
CA ASN A 71 -7.04 -14.42 0.06
C ASN A 71 -7.45 -12.95 -0.12
N THR A 72 -6.63 -12.13 -0.79
CA THR A 72 -6.88 -10.71 -1.09
C THR A 72 -7.19 -10.48 -2.57
N PHE A 73 -6.16 -10.32 -3.42
CA PHE A 73 -6.32 -10.15 -4.87
C PHE A 73 -7.14 -11.27 -5.52
N GLY A 74 -7.02 -12.50 -5.01
CA GLY A 74 -7.83 -13.64 -5.44
C GLY A 74 -9.32 -13.57 -5.14
N LYS A 75 -9.79 -12.52 -4.47
CA LYS A 75 -11.22 -12.23 -4.29
C LYS A 75 -11.76 -11.25 -5.33
N ILE A 76 -10.91 -10.60 -6.11
CA ILE A 76 -11.32 -9.64 -7.14
C ILE A 76 -11.82 -10.42 -8.36
N ASP A 77 -13.13 -10.37 -8.61
CA ASP A 77 -13.82 -11.06 -9.70
C ASP A 77 -14.33 -10.11 -10.80
N LYS A 78 -13.99 -8.82 -10.70
CA LYS A 78 -14.34 -7.77 -11.67
C LYS A 78 -13.14 -7.37 -12.53
N PRO A 79 -13.37 -6.73 -13.69
CA PRO A 79 -12.29 -6.10 -14.43
C PRO A 79 -11.45 -5.18 -13.54
N LEU A 80 -10.13 -5.25 -13.65
CA LEU A 80 -9.20 -4.49 -12.81
C LEU A 80 -8.14 -3.80 -13.68
N LEU A 81 -7.92 -2.51 -13.41
CA LEU A 81 -6.76 -1.76 -13.89
C LEU A 81 -5.92 -1.38 -12.68
N ILE A 82 -4.63 -1.71 -12.72
CA ILE A 82 -3.65 -1.27 -11.71
C ILE A 82 -2.76 -0.20 -12.35
N LEU A 83 -2.67 0.97 -11.71
CA LEU A 83 -1.81 2.06 -12.15
C LEU A 83 -0.82 2.34 -11.02
N TYR A 84 0.43 1.92 -11.22
CA TYR A 84 1.47 2.02 -10.20
C TYR A 84 2.53 3.02 -10.67
N GLY A 85 2.81 4.04 -9.85
CA GLY A 85 3.76 5.09 -10.18
C GLY A 85 5.21 4.58 -10.21
N GLU A 86 5.95 4.91 -11.26
CA GLU A 86 7.37 4.53 -11.37
C GLU A 86 8.25 5.22 -10.33
N GLU A 87 7.94 6.47 -10.00
CA GLU A 87 8.72 7.38 -9.14
C GLU A 87 8.04 7.62 -7.77
N ASP A 88 7.13 6.73 -7.34
CA ASP A 88 6.47 6.84 -6.03
C ASP A 88 7.49 6.86 -4.88
N GLU A 89 7.55 8.00 -4.19
CA GLU A 89 8.53 8.35 -3.17
C GLU A 89 8.35 7.58 -1.85
N TYR A 90 7.19 6.97 -1.63
CA TYR A 90 6.90 6.19 -0.42
C TYR A 90 7.25 4.70 -0.57
N VAL A 91 7.57 4.27 -1.79
CA VAL A 91 7.98 2.89 -2.07
C VAL A 91 9.50 2.76 -1.86
N PRO A 92 9.98 1.85 -1.00
CA PRO A 92 11.41 1.67 -0.78
C PRO A 92 12.16 1.33 -2.07
N LYS A 93 13.34 1.93 -2.28
CA LYS A 93 14.18 1.70 -3.48
C LYS A 93 14.61 0.25 -3.68
N SER A 94 14.56 -0.57 -2.64
CA SER A 94 14.85 -2.01 -2.70
C SER A 94 13.72 -2.84 -3.31
N VAL A 95 12.53 -2.27 -3.51
CA VAL A 95 11.36 -2.97 -4.06
C VAL A 95 11.37 -2.84 -5.58
N ASP A 96 11.39 -3.97 -6.28
CA ASP A 96 11.08 -4.02 -7.71
C ASP A 96 9.57 -3.83 -7.92
N ARG A 97 9.17 -2.59 -8.20
CA ARG A 97 7.76 -2.19 -8.40
C ARG A 97 7.10 -2.96 -9.53
N LYS A 98 7.82 -3.19 -10.63
CA LYS A 98 7.25 -3.89 -11.80
C LYS A 98 7.06 -5.37 -11.50
N ALA A 99 8.04 -6.02 -10.87
CA ALA A 99 7.89 -7.41 -10.43
C ALA A 99 6.78 -7.54 -9.37
N LEU A 100 6.65 -6.57 -8.46
CA LEU A 100 5.60 -6.55 -7.45
C LEU A 100 4.20 -6.53 -8.06
N VAL A 101 3.93 -5.59 -8.97
CA VAL A 101 2.61 -5.53 -9.64
C VAL A 101 2.35 -6.80 -10.43
N ASN A 102 3.34 -7.29 -11.18
CA ASN A 102 3.21 -8.51 -11.96
C ASN A 102 3.01 -9.77 -11.09
N LYS A 103 3.46 -9.77 -9.83
CA LYS A 103 3.18 -10.84 -8.86
C LYS A 103 1.70 -10.89 -8.48
N TRP A 104 1.00 -9.76 -8.41
CA TRP A 104 -0.41 -9.71 -8.02
C TRP A 104 -1.35 -10.21 -9.11
N ILE A 105 -1.05 -9.88 -10.37
CA ILE A 105 -1.93 -10.11 -11.52
C ILE A 105 -2.45 -11.56 -11.62
N PRO A 106 -1.63 -12.62 -11.50
CA PRO A 106 -2.09 -14.00 -11.63
C PRO A 106 -3.08 -14.46 -10.55
N PHE A 107 -3.17 -13.75 -9.42
CA PHE A 107 -4.12 -14.10 -8.37
C PHE A 107 -5.52 -13.59 -8.66
N VAL A 108 -5.65 -12.50 -9.42
CA VAL A 108 -6.94 -11.87 -9.73
C VAL A 108 -7.80 -12.80 -10.59
N ARG A 109 -9.07 -12.99 -10.21
CA ARG A 109 -10.02 -13.84 -10.95
C ARG A 109 -10.67 -13.10 -12.11
N GLY A 110 -10.88 -11.79 -11.94
CA GLY A 110 -11.35 -10.90 -12.99
C GLY A 110 -10.31 -10.67 -14.09
N LYS A 111 -10.74 -10.08 -15.21
CA LYS A 111 -9.83 -9.70 -16.29
C LYS A 111 -9.00 -8.48 -15.85
N VAL A 112 -7.70 -8.67 -15.68
CA VAL A 112 -6.77 -7.56 -15.47
C VAL A 112 -6.44 -6.93 -16.81
N ASP A 113 -6.50 -5.61 -16.88
CA ASP A 113 -6.12 -4.86 -18.07
C ASP A 113 -4.62 -4.98 -18.33
N GLU A 114 -4.23 -5.27 -19.58
CA GLU A 114 -2.82 -5.48 -19.98
C GLU A 114 -1.90 -4.31 -19.63
N ARG A 115 -2.45 -3.08 -19.57
CA ARG A 115 -1.69 -1.88 -19.18
C ARG A 115 -1.26 -1.87 -17.72
N SER A 116 -1.80 -2.76 -16.90
CA SER A 116 -1.38 -2.98 -15.51
C SER A 116 0.01 -3.59 -15.39
N LYS A 117 0.55 -4.21 -16.46
CA LYS A 117 1.88 -4.85 -16.46
C LYS A 117 3.02 -3.83 -16.51
N GLU A 118 2.70 -2.59 -16.90
CA GLU A 118 3.65 -1.50 -17.06
C GLU A 118 3.38 -0.40 -16.03
N LEU A 119 4.45 0.12 -15.44
CA LEU A 119 4.37 1.26 -14.53
C LEU A 119 3.86 2.51 -15.27
N LEU A 120 3.34 3.46 -14.52
CA LEU A 120 3.08 4.80 -15.00
C LEU A 120 4.40 5.57 -14.92
N GLY A 121 5.04 5.75 -16.07
CA GLY A 121 6.39 6.30 -16.14
C GLY A 121 6.45 7.74 -15.63
N GLY A 122 7.48 8.04 -14.85
CA GLY A 122 7.67 9.36 -14.24
C GLY A 122 6.67 9.75 -13.13
N ALA A 123 5.69 8.90 -12.81
CA ALA A 123 4.65 9.24 -11.85
C ALA A 123 5.10 9.14 -10.39
N SER A 124 4.96 10.23 -9.64
CA SER A 124 5.04 10.28 -8.18
C SER A 124 3.78 9.71 -7.52
N HIS A 125 3.76 9.60 -6.19
CA HIS A 125 2.65 8.99 -5.44
C HIS A 125 1.29 9.65 -5.72
N ASN A 126 1.28 10.98 -5.83
CA ASN A 126 0.06 11.77 -5.96
C ASN A 126 0.01 12.65 -7.22
N LEU A 127 1.01 12.52 -8.11
CA LEU A 127 1.17 13.30 -9.34
C LEU A 127 1.35 14.81 -9.15
N ASN A 128 1.51 15.29 -7.92
CA ASN A 128 1.64 16.72 -7.68
C ASN A 128 3.01 17.22 -8.15
N GLY A 129 2.99 18.08 -9.16
CA GLY A 129 4.21 18.63 -9.75
C GLY A 129 4.82 17.75 -10.84
N ASP A 130 4.22 16.60 -11.14
CA ASP A 130 4.60 15.79 -12.30
C ASP A 130 4.24 16.52 -13.60
N ASP A 131 4.95 16.17 -14.67
CA ASP A 131 4.69 16.72 -16.00
C ASP A 131 3.26 16.37 -16.46
N GLN A 132 2.63 17.29 -17.19
CA GLN A 132 1.26 17.10 -17.70
C GLN A 132 1.11 15.82 -18.53
N GLU A 133 2.16 15.40 -19.24
CA GLU A 133 2.16 14.16 -20.03
C GLU A 133 1.96 12.91 -19.17
N VAL A 134 2.44 12.89 -17.91
CA VAL A 134 2.26 11.78 -16.96
C VAL A 134 0.80 11.70 -16.52
N VAL A 135 0.21 12.85 -16.19
CA VAL A 135 -1.20 12.97 -15.82
C VAL A 135 -2.10 12.56 -16.99
N ASP A 136 -1.77 13.00 -18.20
CA ASP A 136 -2.50 12.66 -19.42
C ASP A 136 -2.43 11.16 -19.72
N GLU A 137 -1.29 10.51 -19.49
CA GLU A 137 -1.17 9.06 -19.65
C GLU A 137 -2.03 8.31 -18.61
N LEU A 138 -2.11 8.76 -17.36
CA LEU A 138 -3.04 8.21 -16.37
C LEU A 138 -4.49 8.31 -16.88
N ILE A 139 -4.92 9.50 -17.27
CA ILE A 139 -6.29 9.77 -17.75
C ILE A 139 -6.60 8.90 -18.97
N LYS A 140 -5.68 8.82 -19.93
CA LYS A 140 -5.79 7.98 -21.13
C LYS A 140 -5.92 6.51 -20.78
N ARG A 141 -5.15 6.00 -19.80
CA ARG A 141 -5.26 4.59 -19.36
C ARG A 141 -6.61 4.33 -18.70
N VAL A 142 -7.07 5.21 -17.80
CA VAL A 142 -8.39 5.10 -17.18
C VAL A 142 -9.50 5.14 -18.23
N GLY A 143 -9.51 6.12 -19.12
CA GLY A 143 -10.54 6.27 -20.16
C GLY A 143 -10.66 5.04 -21.05
N LYS A 144 -9.52 4.54 -21.54
CA LYS A 144 -9.49 3.30 -22.35
C LYS A 144 -9.97 2.06 -21.57
N PHE A 145 -9.73 1.98 -20.26
CA PHE A 145 -10.24 0.88 -19.43
C PHE A 145 -11.75 0.97 -19.27
N LEU A 146 -12.29 2.16 -19.01
CA LEU A 146 -13.74 2.36 -18.90
C LEU A 146 -14.49 2.07 -20.20
N THR A 147 -13.84 2.25 -21.36
CA THR A 147 -14.42 1.89 -22.66
C THR A 147 -14.28 0.40 -23.02
N SER A 148 -13.50 -0.37 -22.27
CA SER A 148 -13.22 -1.79 -22.54
C SER A 148 -13.95 -2.76 -21.61
N ILE A 149 -14.70 -2.24 -20.63
CA ILE A 149 -15.57 -2.97 -19.70
C ILE A 149 -17.03 -2.89 -20.13
#